data_AF-A0A8T4QIC6-F1
#
_entry.id   AF-A0A8T4QIC6-F1
#
_cell.length_a   1.000
_cell.length_b   1.000
_cell.length_c   1.000
_cell.angle_alpha   90.00
_cell.angle_beta   90.00
_cell.angle_gamma   90.00
#
_symmetry.space_group_name_H-M   'P 1'
#
loop_
_entity.id
_entity.type
_entity.pdbx_description
1 polymer ?
#
loop_
_entity_poly.entity_id
_entity_poly.type
_entity_poly.pdbx_seq_one_letter_code
_entity_poly.pdbx_strand_id
1 'polypeptide(L)'
;MIEQKLSKTMEEYFKTFDVEIKKCYDVANDARIKGLDPENKIDIPLALDMAERVEGLISAVMPQILKSGVAERIRELEREYGILDWRVGLIVAIEVAKQKFCKFENVKEAMETGIRVGLSYITLG
;
A
#
# COMPACT_ATOMS: atom_id res chain seq x y z
N MET A 1 -12.84 -0.47 -5.28
CA MET A 1 -14.12 -0.45 -4.54
C MET A 1 -14.70 -1.85 -4.54
N ILE A 2 -14.93 -2.42 -3.36
CA ILE A 2 -16.05 -3.35 -3.20
C ILE A 2 -17.27 -2.59 -3.74
N GLU A 3 -18.07 -3.18 -4.64
CA GLU A 3 -19.30 -2.61 -5.20
C GLU A 3 -20.40 -2.44 -4.12
N GLN A 4 -20.06 -1.99 -2.92
CA GLN A 4 -21.05 -1.49 -1.98
C GLN A 4 -21.23 0.00 -2.26
N LYS A 5 -22.38 0.30 -2.85
CA LYS A 5 -22.84 1.67 -3.08
C LYS A 5 -23.03 2.34 -1.71
N LEU A 6 -22.08 3.19 -1.34
CA LEU A 6 -22.17 4.01 -0.14
C LEU A 6 -23.45 4.85 -0.20
N SER A 7 -24.06 5.11 0.95
CA SER A 7 -25.11 6.12 1.01
C SER A 7 -24.48 7.49 0.77
N LYS A 8 -25.24 8.42 0.18
CA LYS A 8 -24.75 9.79 -0.07
C LYS A 8 -24.19 10.44 1.20
N THR A 9 -24.83 10.20 2.35
CA THR A 9 -24.37 10.69 3.66
C THR A 9 -23.03 10.07 4.08
N MET A 10 -22.79 8.79 3.82
CA MET A 10 -21.48 8.16 4.10
C MET A 10 -20.39 8.68 3.16
N GLU A 11 -20.70 8.90 1.88
CA GLU A 11 -19.74 9.51 0.96
C GLU A 11 -19.35 10.94 1.39
N GLU A 12 -20.33 11.75 1.78
CA GLU A 12 -20.08 13.09 2.32
C GLU A 12 -19.23 13.03 3.60
N TYR A 13 -19.52 12.08 4.49
CA TYR A 13 -18.75 11.86 5.71
C TYR A 13 -17.29 11.46 5.46
N PHE A 14 -17.01 10.54 4.53
CA PHE A 14 -15.62 10.20 4.22
C PHE A 14 -14.88 11.35 3.52
N LYS A 15 -15.57 12.11 2.66
CA LYS A 15 -14.98 13.30 2.01
C LYS A 15 -14.54 14.35 3.02
N THR A 16 -15.22 14.52 4.15
CA THR A 16 -14.75 15.47 5.17
C THR A 16 -13.41 15.02 5.75
N PHE A 17 -13.21 13.72 6.00
CA PHE A 17 -11.92 13.21 6.45
C PHE A 17 -10.82 13.38 5.41
N ASP A 18 -11.08 13.09 4.14
CA ASP A 18 -10.08 13.25 3.08
C ASP A 18 -9.56 14.70 3.02
N VAL A 19 -10.47 15.68 3.16
CA VAL A 19 -10.12 17.10 3.19
C VAL A 19 -9.28 17.46 4.42
N GLU A 20 -9.69 17.02 5.62
CA GLU A 20 -8.96 17.34 6.85
C GLU A 20 -7.61 16.62 6.93
N ILE A 21 -7.53 15.36 6.49
CA ILE A 21 -6.27 14.60 6.41
C ILE A 21 -5.29 15.33 5.49
N LYS A 22 -5.76 15.81 4.32
CA LYS A 22 -4.91 16.54 3.39
C LYS A 22 -4.35 17.82 4.02
N LYS A 23 -5.17 18.60 4.73
CA LYS A 23 -4.71 19.80 5.46
C LYS A 23 -3.65 19.45 6.49
N CYS A 24 -3.86 18.39 7.27
CA CYS A 24 -2.87 17.93 8.25
C CYS A 24 -1.55 17.49 7.58
N TYR A 25 -1.62 16.81 6.44
CA TYR A 25 -0.46 16.45 5.63
C TYR A 25 0.29 17.67 5.10
N ASP A 26 -0.41 18.70 4.63
CA ASP A 26 0.23 19.92 4.13
C ASP A 26 1.01 20.61 5.26
N VAL A 27 0.38 20.76 6.44
CA VAL A 27 1.04 21.34 7.62
C VAL A 27 2.26 20.54 8.07
N ALA A 28 2.16 19.21 8.09
CA ALA A 28 3.27 18.36 8.50
C ALA A 28 4.42 18.37 7.47
N ASN A 29 4.13 18.47 6.17
CA ASN A 29 5.16 18.61 5.13
C ASN A 29 5.86 19.98 5.25
N ASP A 30 5.11 21.06 5.45
CA ASP A 30 5.67 22.40 5.67
C ASP A 30 6.60 22.45 6.88
N ALA A 31 6.29 21.66 7.93
CA ALA A 31 7.17 21.51 9.08
C ALA A 31 8.44 20.71 8.73
N ARG A 32 8.30 19.56 8.05
CA ARG A 32 9.42 18.67 7.67
C ARG A 32 10.43 19.35 6.75
N ILE A 33 9.97 20.20 5.83
CA ILE A 33 10.85 20.95 4.89
C ILE A 33 11.83 21.88 5.62
N LYS A 34 11.58 22.23 6.89
CA LYS A 34 12.51 23.04 7.70
C LYS A 34 13.81 22.30 8.07
N GLY A 35 13.89 20.99 7.82
CA GLY A 35 15.11 20.21 8.03
C GLY A 35 15.48 19.99 9.49
N LEU A 36 14.48 20.00 10.39
CA LEU A 36 14.66 19.74 11.83
C LEU A 36 14.43 18.26 12.19
N ASP A 37 13.95 17.46 11.24
CA ASP A 37 13.68 16.04 11.35
C ASP A 37 14.61 15.23 10.42
N PRO A 38 14.73 13.91 10.58
CA PRO A 38 15.60 13.07 9.74
C PRO A 38 15.26 13.09 8.24
N GLU A 39 13.99 13.30 7.89
CA GLU A 39 13.51 13.41 6.52
C GLU A 39 12.82 14.76 6.29
N ASN A 40 12.98 15.31 5.08
CA ASN A 40 12.39 16.60 4.69
C ASN A 40 10.95 16.47 4.15
N LYS A 41 10.36 15.29 4.26
CA LYS A 41 9.00 14.97 3.85
C LYS A 41 8.31 14.13 4.93
N ILE A 42 7.01 13.96 4.80
CA ILE A 42 6.28 12.98 5.60
C ILE A 42 6.59 11.56 5.08
N ASP A 43 6.93 10.67 6.02
CA ASP A 43 7.33 9.29 5.74
C ASP A 43 6.17 8.30 5.90
N ILE A 44 5.03 8.76 6.43
CA ILE A 44 3.83 7.95 6.61
C ILE A 44 3.07 7.97 5.27
N PRO A 45 2.87 6.84 4.58
CA PRO A 45 2.03 6.80 3.39
C PRO A 45 0.55 6.70 3.77
N LEU A 46 -0.31 7.36 3.00
CA LEU A 46 -1.76 7.14 3.07
C LEU A 46 -2.13 5.87 2.31
N ALA A 47 -3.04 5.09 2.89
CA ALA A 47 -3.60 3.90 2.27
C ALA A 47 -5.12 3.87 2.50
N LEU A 48 -5.89 3.67 1.43
CA LEU A 48 -7.35 3.65 1.46
C LEU A 48 -7.89 2.26 1.81
N ASP A 49 -7.17 1.21 1.45
CA ASP A 49 -7.56 -0.17 1.69
C ASP A 49 -6.36 -1.04 2.13
N MET A 50 -6.65 -2.31 2.41
CA MET A 50 -5.63 -3.27 2.82
C MET A 50 -4.56 -3.47 1.74
N ALA A 51 -4.93 -3.48 0.47
CA ALA A 51 -4.01 -3.73 -0.62
C ALA A 51 -2.97 -2.59 -0.74
N GLU A 52 -3.43 -1.34 -0.59
CA GLU A 52 -2.55 -0.17 -0.52
C GLU A 52 -1.70 -0.15 0.77
N ARG A 53 -2.23 -0.62 1.90
CA ARG A 53 -1.43 -0.76 3.13
C ARG A 53 -0.25 -1.69 2.94
N VAL A 54 -0.43 -2.81 2.22
CA VAL A 54 0.67 -3.74 1.92
C VAL A 54 1.78 -3.03 1.14
N GLU A 55 1.45 -2.27 0.09
CA GLU A 55 2.47 -1.49 -0.63
C GLU A 55 3.12 -0.43 0.26
N GLY A 56 2.31 0.31 1.03
CA GLY A 56 2.77 1.37 1.91
C GLY A 56 3.77 0.88 2.96
N LEU A 57 3.47 -0.24 3.63
CA LEU A 57 4.34 -0.81 4.66
C LEU A 57 5.68 -1.28 4.08
N ILE A 58 5.64 -1.99 2.94
CA ILE A 58 6.87 -2.52 2.34
C ILE A 58 7.72 -1.40 1.73
N SER A 59 7.11 -0.29 1.31
CA SER A 59 7.81 0.87 0.76
C SER A 59 8.81 1.53 1.72
N ALA A 60 8.65 1.33 3.03
CA ALA A 60 9.59 1.82 4.04
C ALA A 60 10.99 1.20 3.89
N VAL A 61 11.06 -0.02 3.36
CA VAL A 61 12.33 -0.73 3.11
C VAL A 61 12.64 -0.80 1.61
N MET A 62 11.61 -0.92 0.79
CA MET A 62 11.71 -1.11 -0.67
C MET A 62 10.86 -0.07 -1.40
N PRO A 63 11.32 1.19 -1.53
CA PRO A 63 10.52 2.29 -2.09
C PRO A 63 9.92 2.02 -3.47
N GLN A 64 10.59 1.18 -4.27
CA GLN A 64 10.18 0.77 -5.62
C GLN A 64 8.83 0.05 -5.67
N ILE A 65 8.31 -0.44 -4.54
CA ILE A 65 7.03 -1.15 -4.51
C ILE A 65 5.82 -0.22 -4.43
N LEU A 66 6.01 1.00 -3.93
CA LEU A 66 4.92 1.94 -3.72
C LEU A 66 4.29 2.30 -5.07
N LYS A 67 2.99 2.04 -5.24
CA LYS A 67 2.26 2.27 -6.50
C LYS A 67 2.84 1.47 -7.69
N SER A 68 3.46 0.33 -7.42
CA SER A 68 3.98 -0.57 -8.47
C SER A 68 2.90 -1.42 -9.15
N GLY A 69 1.66 -1.39 -8.63
CA GLY A 69 0.53 -2.17 -9.15
C GLY A 69 0.27 -3.47 -8.39
N VAL A 70 1.00 -3.73 -7.31
CA VAL A 70 0.77 -4.87 -6.41
C VAL A 70 -0.61 -4.78 -5.77
N ALA A 71 -1.03 -3.58 -5.34
CA ALA A 71 -2.35 -3.37 -4.74
C ALA A 71 -3.49 -3.69 -5.71
N GLU A 72 -3.34 -3.34 -6.99
CA GLU A 72 -4.31 -3.69 -8.04
C GLU A 72 -4.37 -5.19 -8.25
N ARG A 73 -3.20 -5.85 -8.31
CA ARG A 73 -3.12 -7.30 -8.44
C ARG A 73 -3.77 -8.04 -7.27
N ILE A 74 -3.54 -7.58 -6.05
CA ILE A 74 -4.20 -8.13 -4.86
C ILE A 74 -5.71 -8.10 -5.05
N ARG A 75 -6.28 -6.94 -5.43
CA ARG A 75 -7.73 -6.80 -5.64
C ARG A 75 -8.28 -7.67 -6.77
N GLU A 76 -7.48 -7.97 -7.79
CA GLU A 76 -7.87 -8.93 -8.83
C GLU A 76 -7.93 -10.36 -8.29
N LEU A 77 -6.90 -10.77 -7.55
CA LEU A 77 -6.83 -12.10 -6.96
C LEU A 77 -7.90 -12.31 -5.88
N GLU A 78 -8.26 -11.26 -5.14
CA GLU A 78 -9.38 -11.30 -4.19
C GLU A 78 -10.74 -11.51 -4.88
N ARG A 79 -10.92 -11.01 -6.11
CA ARG A 79 -12.12 -11.30 -6.89
C ARG A 79 -12.15 -12.74 -7.38
N GLU A 80 -10.99 -13.36 -7.59
CA GLU A 80 -10.86 -14.73 -8.08
C GLU A 80 -10.96 -15.77 -6.94
N TYR A 81 -10.23 -15.57 -5.85
CA TYR A 81 -10.09 -16.55 -4.76
C TYR A 81 -10.90 -16.21 -3.52
N GLY A 82 -11.32 -14.95 -3.39
CA GLY A 82 -11.94 -14.41 -2.18
C GLY A 82 -10.98 -13.52 -1.38
N ILE A 83 -11.57 -12.59 -0.63
CA ILE A 83 -10.84 -11.68 0.26
C ILE A 83 -10.18 -12.50 1.39
N LEU A 84 -8.90 -12.27 1.64
CA LEU A 84 -8.06 -12.95 2.64
C LEU A 84 -7.84 -14.44 2.40
N ASP A 85 -7.98 -14.91 1.16
CA ASP A 85 -7.55 -16.25 0.83
C ASP A 85 -6.01 -16.33 0.83
N TRP A 86 -5.45 -17.35 1.51
CA TRP A 86 -4.01 -17.56 1.63
C TRP A 86 -3.30 -17.66 0.26
N ARG A 87 -4.00 -18.11 -0.80
CA ARG A 87 -3.47 -18.19 -2.17
C ARG A 87 -3.13 -16.82 -2.72
N VAL A 88 -3.89 -15.78 -2.38
CA VAL A 88 -3.62 -14.40 -2.83
C VAL A 88 -2.23 -13.98 -2.34
N GLY A 89 -1.95 -14.14 -1.04
CA GLY A 89 -0.66 -13.82 -0.46
C GLY A 89 0.50 -14.58 -1.10
N LEU A 90 0.34 -15.88 -1.35
CA LEU A 90 1.38 -16.70 -2.00
C LEU A 90 1.61 -16.34 -3.47
N ILE A 91 0.54 -16.10 -4.23
CA ILE A 91 0.65 -15.74 -5.65
C ILE A 91 1.33 -14.39 -5.77
N VAL A 92 0.88 -13.38 -5.03
CA VAL A 92 1.48 -12.04 -5.07
C VAL A 92 2.94 -12.08 -4.65
N ALA A 93 3.29 -12.85 -3.60
CA ALA A 93 4.67 -13.02 -3.17
C ALA A 93 5.57 -13.57 -4.30
N ILE A 94 5.11 -14.60 -5.00
CA ILE A 94 5.84 -15.19 -6.13
C ILE A 94 5.94 -14.22 -7.30
N GLU A 95 4.87 -13.47 -7.60
CA GLU A 95 4.85 -12.51 -8.70
C GLU A 95 5.80 -11.33 -8.46
N VAL A 96 5.86 -10.84 -7.22
CA VAL A 96 6.83 -9.83 -6.77
C VAL A 96 8.26 -10.38 -6.84
N ALA A 97 8.51 -11.59 -6.32
CA ALA A 97 9.82 -12.23 -6.39
C ALA A 97 10.30 -12.49 -7.83
N LYS A 98 9.36 -12.70 -8.77
CA LYS A 98 9.62 -12.81 -10.21
C LYS A 98 9.79 -11.44 -10.90
N GLN A 99 9.78 -10.34 -10.15
CA GLN A 99 9.99 -8.98 -10.65
C GLN A 99 8.96 -8.57 -11.71
N LYS A 100 7.69 -8.97 -11.53
CA LYS A 100 6.61 -8.57 -12.45
C LYS A 100 6.21 -7.10 -12.33
N PHE A 101 6.34 -6.50 -11.14
CA PHE A 101 5.86 -5.14 -10.82
C PHE A 101 6.97 -4.10 -10.79
N CYS A 102 8.12 -4.45 -10.21
CA CYS A 102 9.28 -3.58 -10.10
C CYS A 102 10.58 -4.37 -10.29
N LYS A 103 11.68 -3.66 -10.52
CA LYS A 103 13.02 -4.23 -10.62
C LYS A 103 13.76 -4.06 -9.30
N PHE A 104 14.52 -5.09 -8.94
CA PHE A 104 15.38 -5.12 -7.76
C PHE A 104 16.84 -5.23 -8.19
N GLU A 105 17.77 -4.87 -7.31
CA GLU A 105 19.20 -4.93 -7.63
C GLU A 105 19.66 -6.38 -7.80
N ASN A 106 19.10 -7.28 -7.01
CA ASN A 106 19.45 -8.69 -7.03
C ASN A 106 18.26 -9.60 -6.71
N VAL A 107 18.43 -10.90 -7.01
CA VAL A 107 17.38 -11.91 -6.81
C VAL A 107 17.02 -12.08 -5.33
N LYS A 108 17.99 -11.92 -4.43
CA LYS A 108 17.74 -12.05 -2.98
C LYS A 108 16.79 -10.96 -2.49
N GLU A 109 16.99 -9.73 -2.93
CA GLU A 109 16.13 -8.59 -2.61
C GLU A 109 14.71 -8.78 -3.16
N ALA A 110 14.58 -9.27 -4.40
CA ALA A 110 13.28 -9.60 -4.98
C ALA A 110 12.54 -10.69 -4.16
N MET A 111 13.26 -11.76 -3.77
CA MET A 111 12.70 -12.83 -2.94
C MET A 111 12.28 -12.33 -1.56
N GLU A 112 13.13 -11.54 -0.90
CA GLU A 112 12.81 -10.94 0.40
C GLU A 112 11.57 -10.06 0.32
N THR A 113 11.48 -9.23 -0.72
CA THR A 113 10.32 -8.35 -0.95
C THR A 113 9.05 -9.16 -1.18
N GLY A 114 9.13 -10.22 -1.99
CA GLY A 114 8.02 -11.15 -2.19
C GLY A 114 7.52 -11.78 -0.88
N ILE A 115 8.43 -12.26 -0.03
CA ILE A 115 8.09 -12.83 1.28
C ILE A 115 7.39 -11.79 2.17
N ARG A 116 7.92 -10.57 2.22
CA ARG A 116 7.34 -9.46 3.00
C ARG A 116 5.94 -9.12 2.54
N VAL A 117 5.73 -9.00 1.22
CA VAL A 117 4.41 -8.71 0.63
C VAL A 117 3.39 -9.80 0.94
N GLY A 118 3.77 -11.07 0.74
CA GLY A 118 2.89 -12.19 1.03
C GLY A 118 2.50 -12.28 2.50
N LEU A 119 3.46 -12.07 3.40
CA LEU A 119 3.22 -12.04 4.84
C LEU A 119 2.30 -10.88 5.22
N SER A 120 2.61 -9.66 4.77
CA SER A 120 1.80 -8.47 5.04
C SER A 120 0.36 -8.62 4.56
N TYR A 121 0.14 -9.24 3.40
CA TYR A 121 -1.22 -9.54 2.95
C TYR A 121 -1.96 -10.46 3.92
N ILE A 122 -1.34 -11.57 4.33
CA ILE A 122 -1.95 -12.56 5.23
C ILE A 122 -2.24 -11.96 6.61
N THR A 123 -1.42 -11.01 7.07
CA THR A 123 -1.55 -10.35 8.38
C THR A 123 -2.32 -9.03 8.33
N LEU A 124 -2.96 -8.67 7.21
CA LEU A 124 -3.77 -7.45 7.03
C LEU A 124 -2.99 -6.13 7.02
N GLY A 125 -1.68 -6.20 6.76
CA GLY A 125 -0.72 -5.09 6.83
C GLY A 125 0.48 -5.47 7.69
#